data_AF-A0A1G9MYF8-F1
#
_entry.id   AF-A0A1G9MYF8-F1
#
_cell.length_a   1.000
_cell.length_b   1.000
_cell.length_c   1.000
_cell.angle_alpha   90.00
_cell.angle_beta   90.00
_cell.angle_gamma   90.00
#
_symmetry.space_group_name_H-M   'P 1'
#
loop_
_entity.id
_entity.type
_entity.pdbx_description
1 polymer ?
#
loop_
_entity_poly.entity_id
_entity_poly.type
_entity_poly.pdbx_seq_one_letter_code
_entity_poly.pdbx_strand_id
1 'polypeptide(L)'
;MKRFSFLAGIIATLIGLFLFIHPFTTTAMIGWIIAIIIFLSGFTSLMMFSSSFTRSPWYLLQGILSIIFGIILLSSSAMSLSSAVMTIAAYWFLISGILRLIGGFQMRKAGFYDANRFLSSAVIAILIGLFLLFNPTLSAIFVGRLAGLLLMAVGVSGITFSFKL
;
A
#
# COMPACT_ATOMS: atom_id res chain seq x y z
N MET A 1 26.06 17.88 -13.57
CA MET A 1 24.86 17.04 -13.34
C MET A 1 25.12 15.55 -13.67
N LYS A 2 25.85 15.21 -14.75
CA LYS A 2 26.21 13.82 -15.13
C LYS A 2 26.73 12.93 -13.98
N ARG A 3 27.71 13.41 -13.22
CA ARG A 3 28.35 12.64 -12.12
C ARG A 3 27.39 12.29 -10.98
N PHE A 4 26.44 13.17 -10.66
CA PHE A 4 25.45 12.94 -9.61
C PHE A 4 24.45 11.84 -10.02
N SER A 5 23.95 11.88 -11.26
CA SER A 5 23.04 10.86 -11.76
C SER A 5 23.71 9.48 -11.87
N PHE A 6 24.99 9.45 -12.23
CA PHE A 6 25.74 8.19 -12.34
C PHE A 6 25.95 7.55 -10.96
N LEU A 7 26.41 8.34 -9.99
CA LEU A 7 26.62 7.88 -8.62
C LEU A 7 25.29 7.46 -7.95
N ALA A 8 24.23 8.25 -8.14
CA ALA A 8 22.90 7.92 -7.64
C ALA A 8 22.37 6.60 -8.23
N GLY A 9 22.60 6.36 -9.53
CA GLY A 9 22.21 5.11 -10.19
C GLY A 9 22.96 3.89 -9.66
N ILE A 10 24.27 4.01 -9.41
CA ILE A 10 25.07 2.93 -8.78
C ILE A 10 24.55 2.64 -7.37
N ILE A 11 24.37 3.68 -6.55
CA ILE A 11 23.88 3.55 -5.17
C ILE A 11 22.50 2.88 -5.17
N ALA A 12 21.57 3.35 -6.01
CA ALA A 12 20.24 2.77 -6.12
C ALA A 12 20.27 1.30 -6.57
N THR A 13 21.17 0.93 -7.48
CA THR A 13 21.33 -0.45 -7.93
C THR A 13 21.86 -1.35 -6.81
N LEU A 14 22.86 -0.89 -6.05
CA LEU A 14 23.42 -1.65 -4.91
C LEU A 14 22.41 -1.79 -3.77
N ILE A 15 21.68 -0.72 -3.45
CA ILE A 15 20.60 -0.78 -2.45
C ILE A 15 19.51 -1.74 -2.94
N GLY A 16 19.10 -1.64 -4.21
CA GLY A 16 18.11 -2.54 -4.81
C GLY A 16 18.53 -4.00 -4.72
N LEU A 17 19.81 -4.31 -4.98
CA LEU A 17 20.37 -5.65 -4.86
C LEU A 17 20.34 -6.16 -3.42
N PHE A 18 20.74 -5.32 -2.45
CA PHE A 18 20.68 -5.66 -1.03
C PHE A 18 19.24 -5.96 -0.59
N LEU A 19 18.29 -5.11 -0.97
CA LEU A 19 16.86 -5.28 -0.68
C LEU A 19 16.27 -6.53 -1.36
N PHE A 20 16.73 -6.86 -2.55
CA PHE A 20 16.31 -8.08 -3.25
C PHE A 20 16.76 -9.36 -2.54
N ILE A 21 17.99 -9.37 -2.03
CA ILE A 21 18.57 -10.50 -1.27
C ILE A 21 17.87 -10.67 0.08
N HIS A 22 17.47 -9.57 0.72
CA HIS A 22 16.79 -9.57 2.02
C HIS A 22 15.31 -9.14 1.90
N PRO A 23 14.42 -9.98 1.33
CA PRO A 23 13.06 -9.56 1.03
C PRO A 23 12.22 -9.23 2.28
N PHE A 24 12.49 -9.87 3.41
CA PHE A 24 11.75 -9.59 4.65
C PHE A 24 12.07 -8.21 5.23
N THR A 25 13.32 -7.75 5.13
CA THR A 25 13.70 -6.40 5.60
C THR A 25 13.11 -5.34 4.67
N THR A 26 13.14 -5.60 3.35
CA THR A 26 12.50 -4.74 2.34
C THR A 26 11.00 -4.60 2.58
N THR A 27 10.32 -5.73 2.79
CA THR A 27 8.89 -5.73 3.07
C THR A 27 8.56 -5.03 4.38
N ALA A 28 9.38 -5.19 5.42
CA ALA A 28 9.21 -4.44 6.65
C ALA A 28 9.32 -2.92 6.43
N MET A 29 10.32 -2.46 5.67
CA MET A 29 10.48 -1.04 5.33
C MET A 29 9.27 -0.48 4.56
N ILE A 30 8.77 -1.24 3.59
CA ILE A 30 7.53 -0.89 2.87
C ILE A 30 6.33 -0.92 3.81
N GLY A 31 6.32 -1.86 4.76
CA GLY A 31 5.32 -2.02 5.80
C GLY A 31 5.10 -0.74 6.61
N TRP A 32 6.17 -0.03 6.94
CA TRP A 32 6.08 1.27 7.60
C TRP A 32 5.35 2.32 6.75
N ILE A 33 5.66 2.38 5.46
CA ILE A 33 4.99 3.29 4.53
C ILE A 33 3.51 2.93 4.43
N ILE A 34 3.18 1.64 4.29
CA ILE A 34 1.81 1.14 4.28
C ILE A 34 1.08 1.51 5.59
N ALA A 35 1.73 1.34 6.74
CA ALA A 35 1.17 1.66 8.05
C ALA A 35 0.78 3.14 8.16
N ILE A 36 1.67 4.04 7.72
CA ILE A 36 1.42 5.48 7.68
C ILE A 36 0.24 5.79 6.74
N ILE A 37 0.20 5.19 5.55
CA ILE A 37 -0.89 5.38 4.59
C ILE A 37 -2.23 4.93 5.19
N ILE A 38 -2.26 3.74 5.80
CA ILE A 38 -3.45 3.19 6.46
C ILE A 38 -3.91 4.13 7.57
N PHE A 39 -2.99 4.58 8.43
CA PHE A 39 -3.29 5.51 9.51
C PHE A 39 -3.89 6.83 8.99
N LEU A 40 -3.23 7.47 8.00
CA LEU A 40 -3.69 8.73 7.41
C LEU A 40 -5.03 8.57 6.68
N SER A 41 -5.26 7.42 6.03
CA SER A 41 -6.55 7.14 5.38
C SER A 41 -7.71 7.13 6.39
N GLY A 42 -7.44 6.75 7.63
CA GLY A 42 -8.40 6.81 8.72
C GLY A 42 -8.84 8.24 9.03
N PHE A 43 -7.89 9.18 9.13
CA PHE A 43 -8.21 10.61 9.28
C PHE A 43 -9.03 11.15 8.12
N THR A 44 -8.66 10.82 6.88
CA THR A 44 -9.44 11.28 5.71
C THR A 44 -10.88 10.78 5.75
N SER A 45 -11.10 9.54 6.19
CA SER A 45 -12.44 8.96 6.31
C SER A 45 -13.27 9.62 7.42
N LEU A 46 -12.64 9.97 8.55
CA LEU A 46 -13.30 10.73 9.62
C LEU A 46 -13.66 12.16 9.17
N MET A 47 -12.80 12.83 8.41
CA MET A 47 -13.09 14.14 7.83
C MET A 47 -14.27 14.07 6.86
N MET A 48 -14.32 13.04 6.00
CA MET A 48 -15.46 12.81 5.09
C MET A 48 -16.77 12.57 5.85
N PHE A 49 -16.72 11.83 6.97
CA PHE A 49 -17.91 11.62 7.81
C PHE A 49 -18.44 12.92 8.43
N SER A 50 -17.55 13.82 8.88
CA SER A 50 -17.93 15.11 9.47
C SER A 50 -18.58 16.05 8.44
N SER A 51 -18.18 15.94 7.17
CA SER A 51 -18.75 16.76 6.09
C SER A 51 -20.24 16.45 5.84
N SER A 52 -21.07 17.48 5.82
CA SER A 52 -22.55 17.38 5.83
C SER A 52 -23.15 16.63 4.63
N PHE A 53 -22.41 16.51 3.52
CA PHE A 53 -22.89 15.94 2.27
C PHE A 53 -22.83 14.41 2.19
N THR A 54 -22.02 13.76 3.05
CA THR A 54 -21.77 12.30 2.98
C THR A 54 -21.70 11.68 4.38
N ARG A 55 -22.69 11.97 5.23
CA ARG A 55 -22.85 11.33 6.55
C ARG A 55 -23.25 9.86 6.42
N SER A 56 -22.32 9.06 5.92
CA SER A 56 -22.50 7.62 5.81
C SER A 56 -21.79 6.95 6.99
N PRO A 57 -22.48 6.10 7.78
CA PRO A 57 -21.86 5.38 8.89
C PRO A 57 -20.69 4.50 8.42
N TRP A 58 -20.65 4.13 7.13
CA TRP A 58 -19.56 3.39 6.50
C TRP A 58 -18.22 4.14 6.57
N TYR A 59 -18.21 5.48 6.43
CA TYR A 59 -16.98 6.29 6.51
C TYR A 59 -16.44 6.38 7.94
N LEU A 60 -17.33 6.45 8.94
CA LEU A 60 -16.93 6.43 10.35
C LEU A 60 -16.28 5.09 10.70
N LEU A 61 -16.91 3.98 10.30
CA LEU A 61 -16.39 2.64 10.55
C LEU A 61 -15.05 2.41 9.84
N GLN A 62 -14.93 2.81 8.57
CA GLN A 62 -13.67 2.79 7.82
C GLN A 62 -12.57 3.61 8.52
N GLY A 63 -12.92 4.81 9.00
CA GLY A 63 -11.99 5.72 9.67
C GLY A 63 -11.41 5.11 10.95
N ILE A 64 -12.29 4.63 11.83
CA ILE A 64 -11.90 4.00 13.10
C ILE A 64 -11.03 2.77 12.84
N LEU A 65 -11.46 1.86 11.95
CA LEU A 65 -10.69 0.65 11.64
C LEU A 65 -9.31 0.97 11.04
N SER A 66 -9.24 1.95 10.15
CA SER A 66 -7.96 2.35 9.53
C SER A 66 -7.00 2.95 10.55
N ILE A 67 -7.49 3.76 11.50
CA ILE A 67 -6.67 4.29 12.59
C ILE A 67 -6.17 3.15 13.48
N ILE A 68 -7.04 2.21 13.87
CA ILE A 68 -6.67 1.06 14.70
C ILE A 68 -5.59 0.23 14.02
N PHE A 69 -5.79 -0.18 12.76
CA PHE A 69 -4.81 -0.96 12.02
C PHE A 69 -3.50 -0.20 11.81
N GLY A 70 -3.58 1.11 11.53
CA GLY A 70 -2.42 1.98 11.41
C GLY A 70 -1.60 2.03 12.70
N ILE A 71 -2.24 2.23 13.85
CA ILE A 71 -1.57 2.24 15.16
C ILE A 71 -0.94 0.88 15.44
N ILE A 72 -1.67 -0.23 15.25
CA ILE A 72 -1.14 -1.58 15.47
C ILE A 72 0.13 -1.81 14.65
N LEU A 73 0.12 -1.42 13.37
CA LEU A 73 1.27 -1.54 12.49
C LEU A 73 2.43 -0.64 12.92
N LEU A 74 2.17 0.63 13.24
CA LEU A 74 3.20 1.60 13.66
C LEU A 74 3.81 1.28 15.02
N SER A 75 3.05 0.63 15.92
CA SER A 75 3.54 0.16 17.21
C SER A 75 4.24 -1.20 17.12
N SER A 76 4.08 -1.93 16.01
CA SER A 76 4.78 -3.21 15.80
C SER A 76 6.26 -2.96 15.44
N SER A 77 7.17 -3.80 15.93
CA SER A 77 8.60 -3.63 15.63
C SER A 77 8.89 -3.97 14.17
N ALA A 78 9.75 -3.17 13.52
CA ALA A 78 10.09 -3.30 12.10
C ALA A 78 10.68 -4.67 11.74
N MET A 79 11.40 -5.31 12.66
CA MET A 79 12.12 -6.56 12.38
C MET A 79 11.30 -7.82 12.65
N SER A 80 10.27 -7.78 13.48
CA SER A 80 9.65 -9.02 13.96
C SER A 80 8.55 -9.59 13.07
N LEU A 81 7.98 -8.81 12.13
CA LEU A 81 6.62 -9.13 11.66
C LEU A 81 6.36 -8.87 10.16
N SER A 82 7.32 -9.04 9.24
CA SER A 82 7.08 -8.84 7.78
C SER A 82 5.84 -9.61 7.26
N SER A 83 5.60 -10.80 7.78
CA SER A 83 4.39 -11.60 7.51
C SER A 83 3.13 -10.99 8.13
N ALA A 84 3.18 -10.49 9.36
CA ALA A 84 2.02 -9.89 10.00
C ALA A 84 1.70 -8.50 9.45
N VAL A 85 2.70 -7.74 8.99
CA VAL A 85 2.48 -6.51 8.21
C VAL A 85 1.60 -6.85 7.01
N MET A 86 1.94 -7.91 6.27
CA MET A 86 1.14 -8.37 5.14
C MET A 86 -0.25 -8.83 5.58
N THR A 87 -0.36 -9.59 6.67
CA THR A 87 -1.66 -10.03 7.20
C THR A 87 -2.57 -8.86 7.58
N ILE A 88 -2.04 -7.88 8.32
CA ILE A 88 -2.81 -6.71 8.76
C ILE A 88 -3.18 -5.83 7.57
N ALA A 89 -2.23 -5.57 6.67
CA ALA A 89 -2.51 -4.85 5.43
C ALA A 89 -3.61 -5.56 4.62
N ALA A 90 -3.56 -6.89 4.54
CA ALA A 90 -4.55 -7.68 3.83
C ALA A 90 -5.95 -7.56 4.43
N TYR A 91 -6.08 -7.66 5.75
CA TYR A 91 -7.36 -7.44 6.44
C TYR A 91 -7.87 -6.02 6.19
N TRP A 92 -6.99 -5.02 6.26
CA TRP A 92 -7.36 -3.65 5.95
C TRP A 92 -7.87 -3.50 4.50
N PHE A 93 -7.17 -4.08 3.52
CA PHE A 93 -7.58 -4.07 2.11
C PHE A 93 -8.94 -4.76 1.88
N LEU A 94 -9.16 -5.91 2.53
CA LEU A 94 -10.43 -6.64 2.45
C LEU A 94 -11.58 -5.83 3.01
N ILE A 95 -11.44 -5.33 4.24
CA ILE A 95 -12.51 -4.57 4.90
C ILE A 95 -12.79 -3.28 4.11
N SER A 96 -11.74 -2.56 3.71
CA SER A 96 -11.87 -1.36 2.90
C SER A 96 -12.54 -1.65 1.56
N GLY A 97 -12.19 -2.77 0.92
CA GLY A 97 -12.80 -3.20 -0.32
C GLY A 97 -14.28 -3.55 -0.16
N ILE A 98 -14.67 -4.27 0.90
CA ILE A 98 -16.07 -4.60 1.20
C ILE A 98 -16.88 -3.32 1.46
N LEU A 99 -16.35 -2.39 2.26
CA LEU A 99 -17.03 -1.12 2.54
C LEU A 99 -17.19 -0.27 1.27
N ARG A 100 -16.18 -0.25 0.40
CA ARG A 100 -16.26 0.41 -0.92
C ARG A 100 -17.24 -0.28 -1.86
N LEU A 101 -17.35 -1.62 -1.83
CA LEU A 101 -18.38 -2.33 -2.59
C LEU A 101 -19.78 -1.89 -2.16
N ILE A 102 -20.05 -1.91 -0.85
CA ILE A 102 -21.35 -1.52 -0.29
C ILE A 102 -21.67 -0.04 -0.63
N GLY A 103 -20.69 0.86 -0.50
CA GLY A 103 -20.83 2.27 -0.89
C GLY A 103 -21.03 2.46 -2.39
N GLY A 104 -20.29 1.71 -3.22
CA GLY A 104 -20.39 1.76 -4.68
C GLY A 104 -21.73 1.29 -5.22
N PHE A 105 -22.33 0.26 -4.61
CA PHE A 105 -23.69 -0.17 -4.97
C PHE A 105 -24.73 0.90 -4.62
N GLN A 106 -24.58 1.59 -3.49
CA GLN A 106 -25.45 2.72 -3.15
C GLN A 106 -25.30 3.87 -4.15
N MET A 107 -24.07 4.22 -4.54
CA MET A 107 -23.80 5.23 -5.56
C MET A 107 -24.39 4.87 -6.92
N ARG A 108 -24.32 3.59 -7.32
CA ARG A 108 -24.90 3.11 -8.58
C ARG A 108 -26.42 3.23 -8.57
N LYS A 109 -27.08 2.88 -7.45
CA LYS A 109 -28.53 3.05 -7.29
C LYS A 109 -28.96 4.52 -7.35
N ALA A 110 -28.11 5.43 -6.88
CA ALA A 110 -28.34 6.87 -6.94
C ALA A 110 -28.01 7.50 -8.30
N GLY A 111 -27.60 6.72 -9.31
CA GLY A 111 -27.38 7.19 -10.68
C GLY A 111 -26.05 7.91 -10.92
N PHE A 112 -25.09 7.85 -9.99
CA PHE A 112 -23.77 8.46 -10.18
C PHE A 112 -22.94 7.70 -11.22
N TYR A 113 -22.43 8.42 -12.23
CA TYR A 113 -21.61 7.86 -13.31
C TYR A 113 -20.31 7.21 -12.81
N ASP A 114 -19.71 7.75 -11.75
CA ASP A 114 -18.44 7.26 -11.18
C ASP A 114 -18.58 5.97 -10.35
N ALA A 115 -19.82 5.50 -10.12
CA ALA A 115 -20.05 4.31 -9.31
C ALA A 115 -19.33 3.07 -9.85
N ASN A 116 -19.17 2.95 -11.18
CA ASN A 116 -18.51 1.79 -11.78
C ASN A 116 -16.99 1.77 -11.50
N ARG A 117 -16.33 2.96 -11.53
CA ARG A 117 -14.92 3.09 -11.15
C ARG A 117 -14.70 2.80 -9.67
N PHE A 118 -15.65 3.23 -8.84
CA PHE A 118 -15.61 2.96 -7.40
C PHE A 118 -15.75 1.47 -7.11
N LEU A 119 -16.70 0.79 -7.76
CA LEU A 119 -16.90 -0.66 -7.67
C LEU A 119 -15.67 -1.45 -8.17
N SER A 120 -15.07 -1.05 -9.29
CA SER A 120 -13.85 -1.73 -9.78
C SER A 120 -12.69 -1.60 -8.80
N SER A 121 -12.51 -0.43 -8.19
CA SER A 121 -11.48 -0.22 -7.16
C SER A 121 -11.71 -1.11 -5.92
N ALA A 122 -12.97 -1.38 -5.59
CA ALA A 122 -13.36 -2.21 -4.47
C ALA A 122 -13.04 -3.69 -4.73
N VAL A 123 -13.35 -4.19 -5.93
CA VAL A 123 -12.99 -5.55 -6.35
C VAL A 123 -11.48 -5.75 -6.34
N ILE A 124 -10.72 -4.79 -6.89
CA ILE A 124 -9.25 -4.85 -6.90
C ILE A 124 -8.70 -4.91 -5.46
N ALA A 125 -9.20 -4.06 -4.56
CA ALA A 125 -8.78 -4.08 -3.16
C ALA A 125 -9.04 -5.43 -2.49
N ILE A 126 -10.20 -6.06 -2.77
CA ILE A 126 -10.53 -7.39 -2.23
C ILE A 126 -9.59 -8.45 -2.79
N LEU A 127 -9.34 -8.44 -4.10
CA LEU A 127 -8.42 -9.41 -4.73
C LEU A 127 -6.99 -9.28 -4.17
N ILE A 128 -6.52 -8.05 -3.97
CA ILE A 128 -5.24 -7.79 -3.31
C ILE A 128 -5.26 -8.36 -1.89
N GLY A 129 -6.29 -8.06 -1.10
CA GLY A 129 -6.42 -8.58 0.26
C GLY A 129 -6.42 -10.11 0.32
N LEU A 130 -7.16 -10.78 -0.58
CA LEU A 130 -7.19 -12.24 -0.68
C LEU A 130 -5.82 -12.81 -1.06
N PHE A 131 -5.15 -12.21 -2.06
CA PHE A 131 -3.80 -12.62 -2.47
C PHE A 131 -2.80 -12.51 -1.32
N LEU A 132 -2.85 -11.42 -0.56
CA LEU A 132 -1.96 -11.20 0.58
C LEU A 132 -2.22 -12.21 1.72
N LEU A 133 -3.47 -12.56 1.99
CA LEU A 133 -3.85 -13.55 3.03
C LEU A 133 -3.62 -15.00 2.61
N PHE A 134 -3.64 -15.31 1.32
CA PHE A 134 -3.48 -16.68 0.83
C PHE A 134 -2.21 -17.32 1.38
N ASN A 135 -1.11 -16.55 1.40
CA ASN A 135 0.09 -16.92 2.13
C ASN A 135 0.90 -15.65 2.49
N PRO A 136 0.78 -15.15 3.73
CA PRO A 136 1.39 -13.87 4.13
C PRO A 136 2.93 -13.86 4.06
N THR A 137 3.57 -15.01 4.22
CA THR A 137 5.03 -15.13 4.10
C THR A 137 5.46 -15.11 2.64
N LEU A 138 4.77 -15.82 1.75
CA LEU A 138 5.05 -15.77 0.31
C LEU A 138 4.75 -14.39 -0.29
N SER A 139 3.65 -13.76 0.13
CA SER A 139 3.33 -12.40 -0.30
C SER A 139 4.37 -11.39 0.19
N ALA A 140 4.86 -11.53 1.42
CA ALA A 140 5.97 -10.72 1.92
C ALA A 140 7.25 -10.92 1.10
N ILE A 141 7.61 -12.15 0.75
CA ILE A 141 8.78 -12.42 -0.10
C ILE A 141 8.59 -11.81 -1.50
N PHE A 142 7.41 -11.99 -2.09
CA PHE A 142 7.09 -11.49 -3.42
C PHE A 142 7.17 -9.97 -3.49
N VAL A 143 6.51 -9.26 -2.57
CA VAL A 143 6.52 -7.79 -2.53
C VAL A 143 7.92 -7.26 -2.29
N GLY A 144 8.67 -7.86 -1.34
CA GLY A 144 10.04 -7.43 -1.04
C GLY A 144 10.98 -7.60 -2.23
N ARG A 145 10.92 -8.75 -2.91
CA ARG A 145 11.72 -8.99 -4.13
C ARG A 145 11.31 -8.07 -5.27
N LEU A 146 10.02 -7.89 -5.50
CA LEU A 146 9.52 -7.00 -6.54
C LEU A 146 9.99 -5.56 -6.31
N ALA A 147 9.90 -5.06 -5.08
CA ALA A 147 10.40 -3.74 -4.74
C ALA A 147 11.92 -3.60 -4.92
N GLY A 148 12.70 -4.60 -4.49
CA GLY A 148 14.14 -4.64 -4.73
C GLY A 148 14.48 -4.60 -6.23
N LEU A 149 13.81 -5.41 -7.05
CA LEU A 149 13.96 -5.42 -8.50
C LEU A 149 13.60 -4.08 -9.14
N LEU A 150 12.49 -3.47 -8.73
CA LEU A 150 12.09 -2.16 -9.24
C LEU A 150 13.14 -1.10 -8.91
N LEU A 151 13.70 -1.10 -7.71
CA LEU A 151 14.75 -0.17 -7.33
C LEU A 151 16.04 -0.40 -8.13
N MET A 152 16.40 -1.67 -8.38
CA MET A 152 17.50 -2.01 -9.28
C MET A 152 17.26 -1.48 -10.70
N ALA A 153 16.05 -1.67 -11.24
CA ALA A 153 15.69 -1.18 -12.57
C ALA A 153 15.78 0.36 -12.65
N VAL A 154 15.35 1.07 -11.61
CA VAL A 154 15.51 2.52 -11.49
C VAL A 154 16.99 2.91 -11.43
N GLY A 155 17.81 2.19 -10.67
CA GLY A 155 19.25 2.43 -10.59
C GLY A 155 19.97 2.26 -11.94
N VAL A 156 19.69 1.17 -12.66
CA VAL A 156 20.22 0.90 -14.00
C VAL A 156 19.76 1.97 -15.00
N SER A 157 18.49 2.38 -14.93
CA SER A 157 17.95 3.46 -15.75
C SER A 157 18.68 4.79 -15.48
N GLY A 158 18.98 5.09 -14.22
CA GLY A 158 19.76 6.27 -13.82
C GLY A 158 21.21 6.24 -14.36
N ILE A 159 21.86 5.08 -14.34
CA ILE A 159 23.20 4.90 -14.90
C ILE A 159 23.18 5.16 -16.41
N THR A 160 22.26 4.51 -17.14
CA THR A 160 22.16 4.67 -18.60
C THR A 160 21.83 6.10 -19.03
N PHE A 161 20.97 6.79 -18.28
CA PHE A 161 20.64 8.19 -18.53
C PHE A 161 21.85 9.12 -18.32
N SER A 162 22.75 8.78 -17.39
CA SER A 162 23.94 9.58 -17.09
C SER A 162 24.97 9.62 -18.21
N PHE A 163 25.00 8.56 -19.05
CA PHE A 163 25.82 8.53 -20.25
C PHE A 163 25.21 9.30 -21.43
N LYS A 164 23.90 9.57 -21.38
CA LYS A 164 23.18 10.32 -22.42
C LYS A 164 23.19 11.84 -22.18
N LEU A 165 23.32 12.29 -20.92
CA LEU A 165 23.58 13.70 -20.62
C LEU A 165 24.98 14.08 -21.09
#